data_AF-A4N4B4-F1
#
_entry.id   AF-A4N4B4-F1
#
_cell.length_a   1.000
_cell.length_b   1.000
_cell.length_c   1.000
_cell.angle_alpha   90.00
_cell.angle_beta   90.00
_cell.angle_gamma   90.00
#
_symmetry.space_group_name_H-M   'P 1'
#
loop_
_entity.id
_entity.type
_entity.pdbx_description
1 polymer ?
#
loop_
_entity_poly.entity_id
_entity_poly.type
_entity_poly.pdbx_seq_one_letter_code
_entity_poly.pdbx_strand_id
1 'polypeptide(L)'
;MLKKTRLFFTALFFTALCAFSANANVIITGTRVIYPAGQKNVIVKLENNDDSAALVQAWIDNGNPNADPKYTKTPFVITPPVARVEAKSGQSLRITFTGSEPLPDDRESLFYFNLLDIPPKPDAEFLAKHGSFYANCYSFTFEVVLSPCETFA
;
A
#
# COMPACT_ATOMS: atom_id res chain seq x y z
N MET A 1 7.92 -45.88 9.46
CA MET A 1 7.95 -44.65 8.63
C MET A 1 6.58 -43.93 8.59
N LEU A 2 5.45 -44.64 8.56
CA LEU A 2 4.09 -44.07 8.50
C LEU A 2 3.69 -43.10 9.65
N LYS A 3 4.20 -43.31 10.89
CA LYS A 3 3.92 -42.42 12.05
C LYS A 3 4.56 -41.03 11.92
N LYS A 4 5.76 -40.93 11.33
CA LYS A 4 6.45 -39.65 11.12
C LYS A 4 5.75 -38.80 10.06
N THR A 5 5.25 -39.44 9.01
CA THR A 5 4.44 -38.78 7.97
C THR A 5 3.13 -38.24 8.53
N ARG A 6 2.43 -39.02 9.38
CA ARG A 6 1.22 -38.54 10.08
C ARG A 6 1.49 -37.34 10.98
N LEU A 7 2.56 -37.38 11.78
CA LEU A 7 2.94 -36.26 12.66
C LEU A 7 3.25 -34.97 11.86
N PHE A 8 3.88 -35.12 10.69
CA PHE A 8 4.15 -34.01 9.77
C PHE A 8 2.86 -33.38 9.21
N PHE A 9 1.90 -34.20 8.78
CA PHE A 9 0.62 -33.71 8.27
C PHE A 9 -0.21 -33.02 9.36
N THR A 10 -0.19 -33.52 10.61
CA THR A 10 -0.91 -32.86 11.72
C THR A 10 -0.28 -31.52 12.08
N ALA A 11 1.05 -31.42 12.07
CA ALA A 11 1.75 -30.16 12.34
C ALA A 11 1.47 -29.11 11.25
N LEU A 12 1.49 -29.53 9.97
CA LEU A 12 1.18 -28.63 8.85
C LEU A 12 -0.26 -28.10 8.90
N PHE A 13 -1.22 -28.96 9.30
CA PHE A 13 -2.62 -28.56 9.49
C PHE A 13 -2.78 -27.55 10.64
N PHE A 14 -2.06 -27.72 11.75
CA PHE A 14 -2.12 -26.79 12.89
C PHE A 14 -1.52 -25.42 12.55
N THR A 15 -0.42 -25.37 11.79
CA THR A 15 0.19 -24.10 11.36
C THR A 15 -0.72 -23.33 10.39
N ALA A 16 -1.47 -24.02 9.53
CA ALA A 16 -2.41 -23.38 8.62
C ALA A 16 -3.60 -22.69 9.33
N LEU A 17 -3.93 -23.13 10.56
CA LEU A 17 -5.00 -22.53 11.37
C LEU A 17 -4.58 -21.23 12.08
N CYS A 18 -3.28 -20.90 12.09
CA CYS A 18 -2.74 -19.68 12.70
C CYS A 18 -2.68 -18.48 11.75
N ALA A 19 -3.55 -18.40 10.75
CA ALA A 19 -3.62 -17.23 9.88
C ALA A 19 -4.14 -16.02 10.67
N PHE A 20 -3.28 -15.04 10.90
CA PHE A 20 -3.65 -13.78 11.55
C PHE A 20 -4.45 -12.91 10.57
N SER A 21 -5.67 -12.50 10.97
CA SER A 21 -6.41 -11.46 10.26
C SER A 21 -5.82 -10.10 10.64
N ALA A 22 -5.32 -9.36 9.65
CA ALA A 22 -4.96 -7.96 9.81
C ALA A 22 -6.18 -7.11 9.43
N ASN A 23 -6.72 -6.35 10.38
CA ASN A 23 -7.79 -5.40 10.11
C ASN A 23 -7.16 -4.08 9.68
N ALA A 24 -7.40 -3.64 8.45
CA ALA A 24 -7.02 -2.32 7.97
C ALA A 24 -8.27 -1.52 7.63
N ASN A 25 -8.19 -0.20 7.77
CA ASN A 25 -9.31 0.70 7.53
C ASN A 25 -9.50 0.86 6.00
N VAL A 26 -8.40 1.14 5.31
CA VAL A 26 -8.35 1.30 3.85
C VAL A 26 -7.69 0.11 3.16
N ILE A 27 -8.32 -0.38 2.10
CA ILE A 27 -7.87 -1.46 1.23
C ILE A 27 -7.47 -0.88 -0.14
N ILE A 28 -6.41 -1.43 -0.74
CA ILE A 28 -5.93 -1.06 -2.07
C ILE A 28 -6.33 -2.15 -3.07
N THR A 29 -6.85 -1.76 -4.24
CA THR A 29 -7.12 -2.71 -5.31
C THR A 29 -5.82 -3.16 -5.98
N GLY A 30 -5.44 -4.42 -5.75
CA GLY A 30 -4.27 -5.05 -6.34
C GLY A 30 -3.04 -5.06 -5.41
N THR A 31 -2.00 -5.76 -5.84
CA THR A 31 -0.76 -5.97 -5.06
C THR A 31 0.50 -5.45 -5.78
N ARG A 32 0.33 -4.87 -6.97
CA ARG A 32 1.38 -4.28 -7.79
C ARG A 32 0.74 -3.27 -8.75
N VAL A 33 1.46 -2.20 -9.07
CA VAL A 33 1.13 -1.32 -10.19
C VAL A 33 2.12 -1.57 -11.31
N ILE A 34 1.60 -1.93 -12.48
CA ILE A 34 2.38 -1.95 -13.71
C ILE A 34 2.08 -0.63 -14.43
N TYR A 35 3.12 0.16 -14.69
CA TYR A 35 3.04 1.43 -15.39
C TYR A 35 3.58 1.22 -16.81
N PRO A 36 2.72 1.14 -17.84
CA PRO A 36 3.18 1.01 -19.21
C PRO A 36 3.85 2.30 -19.69
N ALA A 37 5.03 2.18 -20.29
CA ALA A 37 5.69 3.33 -20.94
C ALA A 37 4.76 3.93 -22.01
N GLY A 38 4.74 5.27 -22.08
CA GLY A 38 3.83 6.02 -22.97
C GLY A 38 2.47 6.35 -22.36
N GLN A 39 2.07 5.73 -21.25
CA GLN A 39 0.86 6.14 -20.53
C GLN A 39 1.10 7.41 -19.73
N LYS A 40 0.15 8.35 -19.80
CA LYS A 40 0.25 9.62 -19.06
C LYS A 40 0.14 9.42 -17.55
N ASN A 41 -0.68 8.46 -17.12
CA ASN A 41 -0.88 8.14 -15.72
C ASN A 41 -1.54 6.77 -15.57
N VAL A 42 -1.44 6.21 -14.36
CA VAL A 42 -2.21 5.05 -13.91
C VAL A 42 -2.98 5.41 -12.65
N ILE A 43 -4.09 4.70 -12.41
CA ILE A 43 -4.98 4.94 -11.27
C ILE A 43 -4.89 3.78 -10.29
N VAL A 44 -4.64 4.10 -9.02
CA VAL A 44 -4.75 3.19 -7.88
C VAL A 44 -6.07 3.49 -7.17
N LYS A 45 -6.87 2.47 -6.95
CA LYS A 45 -8.16 2.59 -6.24
C LYS A 45 -8.00 2.15 -4.79
N LEU A 46 -8.59 2.94 -3.91
CA LEU A 46 -8.69 2.72 -2.48
C LEU A 46 -10.15 2.51 -2.12
N GLU A 47 -10.41 1.64 -1.15
CA GLU A 47 -11.72 1.40 -0.58
C GLU A 47 -11.62 1.41 0.95
N ASN A 48 -12.42 2.25 1.60
CA ASN A 48 -12.58 2.23 3.04
C ASN A 48 -13.87 1.48 3.38
N ASN A 49 -13.71 0.30 3.96
CA ASN A 49 -14.83 -0.56 4.37
C ASN A 49 -15.19 -0.42 5.85
N ASP A 50 -14.53 0.47 6.58
CA ASP A 50 -14.84 0.74 7.98
C ASP A 50 -16.01 1.74 8.11
N ASP A 51 -16.50 1.87 9.33
CA ASP A 51 -17.55 2.82 9.72
C ASP A 51 -16.98 4.22 10.02
N SER A 52 -15.65 4.38 9.98
CA SER A 52 -14.95 5.63 10.26
C SER A 52 -14.18 6.13 9.04
N ALA A 53 -14.06 7.46 8.89
CA ALA A 53 -13.23 8.03 7.83
C ALA A 53 -11.74 7.91 8.18
N ALA A 54 -10.90 7.67 7.18
CA ALA A 54 -9.46 7.56 7.32
C ALA A 54 -8.73 8.70 6.58
N LEU A 55 -7.56 9.08 7.06
CA LEU A 55 -6.63 9.93 6.32
C LEU A 55 -5.54 9.05 5.73
N VAL A 56 -5.37 9.09 4.42
CA VAL A 56 -4.32 8.36 3.72
C VAL A 56 -3.24 9.30 3.21
N GLN A 57 -1.99 8.89 3.33
CA GLN A 57 -0.83 9.54 2.70
C GLN A 57 -0.14 8.53 1.80
N ALA A 58 0.18 8.92 0.56
CA ALA A 58 0.81 8.04 -0.41
C ALA A 58 2.06 8.68 -1.02
N TRP A 59 3.11 7.87 -1.20
CA TRP A 59 4.38 8.29 -1.81
C TRP A 59 5.01 7.14 -2.61
N ILE A 60 5.95 7.47 -3.51
CA ILE A 60 6.76 6.49 -4.23
C ILE A 60 8.23 6.68 -3.88
N ASP A 61 8.89 5.60 -3.51
CA ASP A 61 10.33 5.57 -3.23
C ASP A 61 11.08 4.59 -4.15
N ASN A 62 12.41 4.55 -3.98
CA ASN A 62 13.34 3.74 -4.76
C ASN A 62 13.88 2.51 -3.98
N GLY A 63 13.18 2.07 -2.93
CA GLY A 63 13.49 0.85 -2.19
C GLY A 63 14.38 1.04 -0.97
N ASN A 64 14.63 2.28 -0.54
CA ASN A 64 15.29 2.56 0.74
C ASN A 64 14.24 2.76 1.86
N PRO A 65 13.98 1.76 2.71
CA PRO A 65 12.94 1.85 3.74
C PRO A 65 13.25 2.87 4.85
N ASN A 66 14.50 3.32 4.96
CA ASN A 66 14.93 4.30 5.97
C ASN A 66 14.93 5.74 5.41
N ALA A 67 14.63 5.93 4.12
CA ALA A 67 14.57 7.26 3.53
C ALA A 67 13.31 7.98 4.00
N ASP A 68 13.47 9.25 4.41
CA ASP A 68 12.32 10.11 4.68
C ASP A 68 11.56 10.37 3.37
N PRO A 69 10.26 10.03 3.28
CA PRO A 69 9.44 10.22 2.09
C PRO A 69 9.48 11.65 1.53
N LYS A 70 9.76 12.64 2.39
CA LYS A 70 9.86 14.05 2.01
C LYS A 70 11.07 14.35 1.12
N TYR A 71 12.15 13.57 1.24
CA TYR A 71 13.41 13.82 0.51
C TYR A 71 13.69 12.79 -0.58
N THR A 72 12.89 11.73 -0.66
CA THR A 72 13.03 10.74 -1.72
C THR A 72 12.64 11.33 -3.07
N LYS A 73 13.57 11.30 -4.02
CA LYS A 73 13.34 11.69 -5.40
C LYS A 73 13.05 10.44 -6.22
N THR A 74 11.91 10.44 -6.88
CA THR A 74 11.52 9.45 -7.88
C THR A 74 10.89 10.18 -9.06
N PRO A 75 10.91 9.62 -10.26
CA PRO A 75 10.30 10.26 -11.42
C PRO A 75 8.77 10.11 -11.44
N PHE A 76 8.12 10.00 -10.29
CA PHE A 76 6.67 9.85 -10.16
C PHE A 76 6.07 10.88 -9.22
N VAL A 77 4.83 11.27 -9.51
CA VAL A 77 3.99 12.09 -8.63
C VAL A 77 2.65 11.40 -8.39
N ILE A 78 2.22 11.37 -7.13
CA ILE A 78 0.88 10.91 -6.73
C ILE A 78 -0.04 12.11 -6.52
N THR A 79 -1.26 12.04 -7.02
CA THR A 79 -2.29 13.07 -6.82
C THR A 79 -3.63 12.45 -6.41
N PRO A 80 -4.25 12.93 -5.31
CA PRO A 80 -3.64 13.76 -4.26
C PRO A 80 -2.62 12.95 -3.42
N PRO A 81 -1.54 13.55 -2.89
CA PRO A 81 -0.56 12.85 -2.05
C PRO A 81 -1.09 12.56 -0.64
N VAL A 82 -2.09 13.32 -0.20
CA VAL A 82 -2.84 13.11 1.04
C VAL A 82 -4.33 13.23 0.74
N ALA A 83 -5.13 12.28 1.16
CA ALA A 83 -6.57 12.28 0.96
C ALA A 83 -7.31 11.82 2.21
N ARG A 84 -8.51 12.37 2.41
CA ARG A 84 -9.48 11.79 3.34
C ARG A 84 -10.34 10.79 2.57
N VAL A 85 -10.49 9.59 3.10
CA VAL A 85 -11.37 8.55 2.57
C VAL A 85 -12.52 8.37 3.56
N GLU A 86 -13.72 8.80 3.18
CA GLU A 86 -14.91 8.69 4.03
C GLU A 86 -15.28 7.23 4.32
N ALA A 87 -16.04 7.03 5.39
CA ALA A 87 -16.56 5.70 5.76
C ALA A 87 -17.37 5.10 4.61
N LYS A 88 -17.21 3.79 4.38
CA LYS A 88 -17.89 3.03 3.30
C LYS A 88 -17.75 3.65 1.90
N SER A 89 -16.63 4.30 1.62
CA SER A 89 -16.40 5.00 0.36
C SER A 89 -15.08 4.60 -0.30
N GLY A 90 -14.99 4.83 -1.61
CA GLY A 90 -13.75 4.71 -2.37
C GLY A 90 -13.04 6.05 -2.57
N GLN A 91 -11.73 5.98 -2.86
CA GLN A 91 -10.90 7.12 -3.28
C GLN A 91 -9.94 6.66 -4.38
N SER A 92 -9.66 7.51 -5.36
CA SER A 92 -8.70 7.22 -6.43
C SER A 92 -7.45 8.09 -6.31
N LEU A 93 -6.29 7.45 -6.42
CA LEU A 93 -4.99 8.11 -6.50
C LEU A 93 -4.45 7.99 -7.92
N ARG A 94 -3.95 9.09 -8.46
CA ARG A 94 -3.32 9.12 -9.78
C ARG A 94 -1.81 9.11 -9.64
N ILE A 95 -1.15 8.13 -10.24
CA ILE A 95 0.31 8.08 -10.38
C ILE A 95 0.67 8.62 -11.77
N THR A 96 1.52 9.64 -11.82
CA THR A 96 1.98 10.27 -13.07
C THR A 96 3.49 10.17 -13.16
N PHE A 97 4.00 9.61 -14.26
CA PHE A 97 5.43 9.67 -14.58
C PHE A 97 5.81 11.08 -15.05
N THR A 98 6.85 11.64 -14.45
CA THR A 98 7.30 13.02 -14.71
C THR A 98 8.50 13.09 -15.64
N GLY A 99 9.24 11.98 -15.81
CA GLY A 99 10.47 11.96 -16.61
C GLY A 99 11.60 12.82 -16.04
N SER A 100 11.58 13.15 -14.74
CA SER A 100 12.64 13.95 -14.11
C SER A 100 14.00 13.26 -14.05
N GLU A 101 14.03 11.94 -14.25
CA GLU A 101 15.22 11.11 -14.25
C GLU A 101 15.16 10.16 -15.46
N PRO A 102 16.26 9.97 -16.20
CA PRO A 102 16.31 9.04 -17.33
C PRO A 102 16.22 7.60 -16.81
N LEU A 103 15.39 6.78 -17.47
CA LEU A 103 15.25 5.36 -17.15
C LEU A 103 15.64 4.51 -18.36
N PRO A 104 16.11 3.26 -18.16
CA PRO A 104 16.42 2.36 -19.26
C PRO A 104 15.18 2.01 -20.07
N ASP A 105 15.29 2.03 -21.40
CA ASP A 105 14.22 1.62 -22.32
C ASP A 105 14.26 0.12 -22.66
N ASP A 106 15.32 -0.58 -22.24
CA ASP A 106 15.58 -1.99 -22.57
C ASP A 106 15.13 -2.98 -21.48
N ARG A 107 14.67 -2.48 -20.33
CA ARG A 107 14.27 -3.29 -19.17
C ARG A 107 13.28 -2.55 -18.29
N GLU A 108 12.59 -3.29 -17.44
CA GLU A 108 11.71 -2.70 -16.45
C GLU A 108 12.49 -1.97 -15.34
N SER A 109 11.90 -0.89 -14.82
CA SER A 109 12.42 -0.16 -13.66
C SER A 109 11.50 -0.34 -12.46
N LEU A 110 12.06 -0.69 -11.31
CA LEU A 110 11.33 -0.98 -10.08
C LEU A 110 11.34 0.21 -9.12
N PHE A 111 10.16 0.56 -8.63
CA PHE A 111 9.92 1.53 -7.57
C PHE A 111 8.93 0.95 -6.57
N TYR A 112 8.71 1.63 -5.45
CA TYR A 112 7.81 1.16 -4.40
C TYR A 112 6.76 2.22 -4.10
N PHE A 113 5.50 1.86 -4.31
CA PHE A 113 4.35 2.64 -3.86
C PHE A 113 4.12 2.33 -2.39
N ASN A 114 3.96 3.38 -1.61
CA ASN A 114 3.67 3.31 -0.19
C ASN A 114 2.36 4.05 0.10
N LEU A 115 1.59 3.50 1.03
CA LEU A 115 0.38 4.11 1.56
C LEU A 115 0.33 3.94 3.07
N LEU A 116 0.24 5.07 3.77
CA LEU A 116 0.01 5.15 5.20
C LEU A 116 -1.46 5.47 5.45
N ASP A 117 -2.14 4.59 6.15
CA ASP A 117 -3.51 4.72 6.62
C ASP A 117 -3.50 5.22 8.08
N ILE A 118 -4.11 6.37 8.33
CA ILE A 118 -4.15 7.05 9.62
C ILE A 118 -5.61 7.13 10.09
N PRO A 119 -5.98 6.43 11.18
CA PRO A 119 -7.34 6.47 11.71
C PRO A 119 -7.65 7.84 12.34
N PRO A 120 -8.94 8.19 12.49
CA PRO A 120 -9.32 9.45 13.11
C PRO A 120 -8.93 9.45 14.59
N LYS A 121 -8.66 10.65 15.11
CA LYS A 121 -8.47 10.81 16.56
C LYS A 121 -9.79 10.50 17.27
N PRO A 122 -9.77 9.79 18.41
CA PRO A 122 -10.95 9.58 19.22
C PRO A 122 -11.46 10.91 19.77
N ASP A 123 -12.74 10.94 20.10
CA ASP A 123 -13.36 12.09 20.74
C ASP A 123 -12.92 12.28 22.19
N ALA A 124 -13.26 13.44 22.76
CA ALA A 124 -12.91 13.79 24.12
C ALA A 124 -13.57 12.86 25.16
N GLU A 125 -14.74 12.30 24.86
CA GLU A 125 -15.46 11.38 25.75
C GLU A 125 -14.72 10.05 25.87
N PHE A 126 -14.28 9.49 24.74
CA PHE A 126 -13.45 8.29 24.71
C PHE A 126 -12.15 8.50 25.49
N LEU A 127 -11.48 9.64 25.29
CA LEU A 127 -10.25 9.98 26.02
C LEU A 127 -10.49 10.17 27.52
N ALA A 128 -11.59 10.80 27.92
CA ALA A 128 -11.94 10.95 29.33
C ALA A 128 -12.15 9.60 30.04
N LYS A 129 -12.64 8.59 29.31
CA LYS A 129 -12.89 7.24 29.85
C LYS A 129 -11.65 6.33 29.83
N HIS A 130 -10.76 6.48 28.85
CA HIS A 130 -9.65 5.54 28.62
C HIS A 130 -8.24 6.13 28.83
N GLY A 131 -8.13 7.46 29.02
CA GLY A 131 -6.90 8.17 29.40
C GLY A 131 -5.86 8.32 28.27
N SER A 132 -5.56 7.25 27.53
CA SER A 132 -4.57 7.23 26.44
C SER A 132 -5.15 6.55 25.20
N PHE A 133 -4.77 7.03 24.02
CA PHE A 133 -5.14 6.44 22.73
C PHE A 133 -3.89 6.06 21.94
N TYR A 134 -3.83 4.80 21.53
CA TYR A 134 -2.83 4.30 20.60
C TYR A 134 -3.50 4.11 19.24
N ALA A 135 -3.07 4.90 18.26
CA ALA A 135 -3.53 4.75 16.89
C ALA A 135 -2.75 3.60 16.22
N ASN A 136 -3.46 2.62 15.66
CA ASN A 136 -2.84 1.64 14.78
C ASN A 136 -2.82 2.22 13.36
N CYS A 137 -1.65 2.74 12.96
CA CYS A 137 -1.44 3.15 11.57
C CYS A 137 -0.99 1.93 10.76
N TYR A 138 -1.60 1.72 9.59
CA TYR A 138 -1.23 0.64 8.68
C TYR A 138 -0.39 1.21 7.54
N SER A 139 0.72 0.55 7.22
CA SER A 139 1.54 0.88 6.06
C SER A 139 1.46 -0.26 5.05
N PHE A 140 1.14 0.08 3.81
CA PHE A 140 1.17 -0.83 2.68
C PHE A 140 2.28 -0.39 1.74
N THR A 141 3.15 -1.33 1.38
CA THR A 141 4.21 -1.10 0.39
C THR A 141 4.12 -2.16 -0.68
N PHE A 142 4.05 -1.76 -1.95
CA PHE A 142 4.09 -2.68 -3.07
C PHE A 142 4.82 -2.08 -4.28
N GLU A 143 5.12 -2.94 -5.24
CA GLU A 143 5.96 -2.60 -6.38
C GLU A 143 5.23 -1.76 -7.44
N VAL A 144 5.89 -0.72 -7.92
CA VAL A 144 5.57 -0.01 -9.14
C VAL A 144 6.61 -0.40 -10.18
N VAL A 145 6.18 -1.13 -11.20
CA VAL A 145 7.04 -1.59 -12.28
C VAL A 145 6.77 -0.71 -13.49
N LEU A 146 7.74 0.11 -13.88
CA LEU A 146 7.70 0.83 -15.15
C LEU A 146 8.17 -0.12 -16.25
N SER A 147 7.27 -0.47 -17.15
CA SER A 147 7.52 -1.45 -18.21
C SER A 147 7.74 -0.75 -19.56
N PRO A 148 8.77 -1.11 -20.35
CA PRO A 148 9.05 -0.52 -21.66
C PRO A 148 7.87 -0.60 -22.65
N CYS A 149 7.89 0.25 -23.68
CA CYS A 149 6.81 0.34 -24.67
C CYS A 149 6.66 -0.95 -25.49
N GLU A 150 7.76 -1.69 -25.68
CA GLU A 150 7.79 -2.95 -26.43
C GLU A 150 7.18 -4.13 -25.66
N THR A 151 6.98 -4.03 -24.35
CA THR A 151 6.52 -5.13 -23.50
C THR A 151 5.00 -5.40 -23.61
N PHE A 152 4.23 -4.48 -24.18
CA PHE A 152 2.76 -4.60 -24.31
C PHE A 152 2.25 -4.61 -25.76
N ALA A 153 3.15 -4.74 -26.74
CA ALA A 153 2.81 -4.88 -28.16
C ALA A 153 2.54 -6.35 -28.54
#